data_AF-A0A2P5YMK1-F1
#
_entry.id   AF-A0A2P5YMK1-F1
#
_cell.length_a   1.000
_cell.length_b   1.000
_cell.length_c   1.000
_cell.angle_alpha   90.00
_cell.angle_beta   90.00
_cell.angle_gamma   90.00
#
_symmetry.space_group_name_H-M   'P 1'
#
loop_
_entity.id
_entity.type
_entity.pdbx_description
1 polymer ?
#
loop_
_entity_poly.entity_id
_entity_poly.type
_entity_poly.pdbx_seq_one_letter_code
_entity_poly.pdbx_strand_id
1 'polypeptide(L)'
;MSRGSSGGLPVPGLSPLAGMVSTSYSRCMTTAASTTMDSSESVTDVPPRIKLKRLDKTAKHIMQILDKEAVEEVKGQRKILDIKPGYIVQLKVHINLIGILSVRTGSTLPENKRRVSTVKGIVIARRNAGLNTTFRIRRMVAGVWVESLFPL
;
A
#
# COMPACT_ATOMS: atom_id res chain seq x y z
N MET A 1 -41.52 24.00 57.62
CA MET A 1 -41.05 22.67 57.16
C MET A 1 -40.71 22.84 55.67
N SER A 2 -39.56 22.51 55.09
CA SER A 2 -38.24 22.06 55.53
C SER A 2 -37.24 22.51 54.44
N ARG A 3 -35.97 22.67 54.80
CA ARG A 3 -34.88 23.22 53.98
C ARG A 3 -34.46 22.28 52.84
N GLY A 4 -34.24 22.81 51.64
CA GLY A 4 -33.54 22.12 50.54
C GLY A 4 -32.06 22.54 50.53
N SER A 5 -31.18 21.63 50.93
CA SER A 5 -29.75 21.83 51.14
C SER A 5 -28.95 21.69 49.84
N SER A 6 -28.00 22.61 49.64
CA SER A 6 -26.93 22.57 48.63
C SER A 6 -25.98 21.38 48.87
N GLY A 7 -25.73 20.57 47.83
CA GLY A 7 -24.74 19.49 47.84
C GLY A 7 -23.65 19.76 46.81
N GLY A 8 -22.42 19.97 47.31
CA GLY A 8 -21.19 20.12 46.52
C GLY A 8 -20.63 18.79 46.01
N LEU A 9 -19.72 18.90 45.05
CA LEU A 9 -18.99 17.83 44.37
C LEU A 9 -18.08 17.01 45.30
N PRO A 10 -17.71 15.80 44.88
CA PRO A 10 -16.28 15.49 44.85
C PRO A 10 -15.83 14.88 43.52
N VAL A 11 -14.68 15.38 43.09
CA VAL A 11 -13.90 15.02 41.91
C VAL A 11 -13.32 13.59 42.08
N PRO A 12 -13.43 12.69 41.10
CA PRO A 12 -12.68 11.43 41.14
C PRO A 12 -11.20 11.70 40.84
N GLY A 13 -10.36 11.34 41.80
CA GLY A 13 -8.92 11.56 41.80
C GLY A 13 -8.17 10.78 40.72
N LEU A 14 -7.06 11.40 40.32
CA LEU A 14 -5.97 10.84 39.56
C LEU A 14 -5.37 9.64 40.31
N SER A 15 -5.25 8.50 39.64
CA SER A 15 -4.37 7.40 40.07
C SER A 15 -3.38 7.10 38.93
N PRO A 16 -2.05 7.16 39.18
CA PRO A 16 -1.05 6.85 38.18
C PRO A 16 -0.75 5.34 38.22
N LEU A 17 -1.26 4.56 37.27
CA LEU A 17 -0.81 3.18 37.12
C LEU A 17 0.45 3.17 36.25
N ALA A 18 1.54 2.85 36.92
CA ALA A 18 2.92 2.70 36.47
C ALA A 18 3.07 2.15 35.05
N GLY A 19 3.95 2.81 34.29
CA GLY A 19 4.43 2.32 33.00
C GLY A 19 5.01 0.91 33.14
N MET A 20 4.44 -0.02 32.40
CA MET A 20 5.06 -1.32 32.15
C MET A 20 6.29 -1.08 31.28
N VAL A 21 7.42 -0.86 31.93
CA VAL A 21 8.74 -0.96 31.30
C VAL A 21 8.85 -2.38 30.79
N SER A 22 8.80 -2.55 29.46
CA SER A 22 9.15 -3.81 28.82
C SER A 22 10.62 -4.06 29.15
N THR A 23 10.87 -4.96 30.09
CA THR A 23 12.20 -5.43 30.45
C THR A 23 12.78 -6.12 29.23
N SER A 24 13.52 -5.36 28.42
CA SER A 24 14.39 -5.87 27.37
C SER A 24 15.34 -6.87 28.04
N TYR A 25 15.11 -8.15 27.78
CA TYR A 25 15.95 -9.23 28.26
C TYR A 25 17.25 -9.25 27.44
N SER A 26 18.18 -8.33 27.73
CA SER A 26 19.53 -8.40 27.17
C SER A 26 20.41 -9.26 28.07
N ARG A 27 20.55 -10.54 27.69
CA ARG A 27 21.55 -11.42 28.29
C ARG A 27 22.93 -11.01 27.75
N CYS A 28 23.67 -10.21 28.53
CA CYS A 28 25.08 -9.93 28.26
C CYS A 28 25.91 -11.17 28.68
N MET A 29 26.59 -11.83 27.74
CA MET A 29 27.60 -12.83 28.05
C MET A 29 28.98 -12.14 28.09
N THR A 30 29.66 -12.21 29.24
CA THR A 30 31.03 -11.73 29.40
C THR A 30 31.94 -12.95 29.38
N THR A 31 32.70 -13.15 28.31
CA THR A 31 33.79 -14.14 28.29
C THR A 31 35.07 -13.42 28.69
N ALA A 32 35.61 -13.78 29.85
CA ALA A 32 36.92 -13.35 30.31
C ALA A 32 38.00 -13.89 29.36
N ALA A 33 38.89 -12.99 28.92
CA ALA A 33 40.06 -13.33 28.14
C ALA A 33 41.08 -14.08 29.00
N SER A 34 41.55 -15.23 28.51
CA SER A 34 42.83 -15.81 28.92
C SER A 34 43.76 -15.84 27.71
N THR A 35 44.86 -15.11 27.84
CA THR A 35 45.94 -14.95 26.87
C THR A 35 46.91 -16.13 26.97
N THR A 36 47.10 -16.89 25.89
CA THR A 36 48.35 -17.67 25.69
C THR A 36 48.61 -17.99 24.22
N MET A 37 49.61 -17.30 23.67
CA MET A 37 50.66 -17.70 22.73
C MET A 37 50.41 -18.81 21.67
N ASP A 38 50.56 -18.36 20.42
CA ASP A 38 51.44 -18.90 19.35
C ASP A 38 50.87 -19.74 18.19
N SER A 39 51.36 -19.36 17.01
CA SER A 39 51.55 -20.12 15.77
C SER A 39 50.42 -20.29 14.73
N SER A 40 50.88 -20.04 13.49
CA SER A 40 50.36 -20.41 12.17
C SER A 40 49.41 -19.41 11.46
N GLU A 41 49.99 -18.77 10.43
CA GLU A 41 49.30 -18.02 9.39
C GLU A 41 48.24 -18.91 8.72
N SER A 42 46.98 -18.72 9.11
CA SER A 42 45.85 -19.16 8.29
C SER A 42 45.44 -17.98 7.41
N VAL A 43 45.72 -18.08 6.11
CA VAL A 43 45.08 -17.24 5.10
C VAL A 43 43.59 -17.53 5.21
N THR A 44 42.92 -16.72 6.01
CA THR A 44 41.47 -16.78 6.15
C THR A 44 40.94 -16.08 4.91
N ASP A 45 40.56 -16.85 3.90
CA ASP A 45 39.67 -16.40 2.83
C ASP A 45 38.30 -16.09 3.48
N VAL A 46 38.25 -14.96 4.18
CA VAL A 46 37.01 -14.43 4.74
C VAL A 46 36.29 -13.79 3.57
N PRO A 47 35.18 -14.38 3.07
CA PRO A 47 34.41 -13.74 2.00
C PRO A 47 34.08 -12.31 2.43
N PRO A 48 34.26 -11.31 1.54
CA PRO A 48 34.13 -9.92 1.90
C PRO A 48 32.81 -9.73 2.62
N ARG A 49 32.87 -9.31 3.90
CA ARG A 49 31.69 -9.13 4.74
C ARG A 49 30.74 -8.17 4.04
N ILE A 50 29.74 -8.73 3.37
CA ILE A 50 28.72 -7.95 2.68
C ILE A 50 28.01 -7.18 3.78
N LYS A 51 28.25 -5.87 3.81
CA LYS A 51 27.57 -4.96 4.75
C LYS A 51 26.12 -4.88 4.29
N LEU A 52 25.31 -5.81 4.78
CA LEU A 52 23.88 -5.82 4.55
C LEU A 52 23.33 -4.46 4.97
N LYS A 53 22.56 -3.85 4.07
CA LYS A 53 21.79 -2.68 4.45
C LYS A 53 20.82 -3.09 5.56
N ARG A 54 20.38 -2.11 6.35
CA ARG A 54 19.29 -2.31 7.33
C ARG A 54 18.14 -3.06 6.67
N LEU A 55 17.52 -3.98 7.39
CA LEU A 55 16.42 -4.81 6.88
C LEU A 55 15.32 -3.96 6.23
N ASP A 56 15.00 -2.78 6.79
CA ASP A 56 14.02 -1.85 6.22
C ASP A 56 14.39 -1.38 4.80
N LYS A 57 15.69 -1.11 4.57
CA LYS A 57 16.20 -0.69 3.26
C LYS A 57 16.16 -1.84 2.28
N THR A 58 16.53 -3.04 2.73
CA THR A 58 16.49 -4.26 1.92
C THR A 58 15.03 -4.59 1.54
N ALA A 59 14.09 -4.55 2.48
CA ALA A 59 12.67 -4.78 2.22
C ALA A 59 12.08 -3.74 1.26
N LYS A 60 12.36 -2.44 1.47
CA LYS A 60 11.93 -1.38 0.55
C LYS A 60 12.49 -1.60 -0.85
N HIS A 61 13.75 -2.01 -0.96
CA HIS A 61 14.39 -2.27 -2.24
C HIS A 61 13.77 -3.48 -2.95
N ILE A 62 13.52 -4.57 -2.22
CA ILE A 62 12.82 -5.75 -2.75
C ILE A 62 11.44 -5.36 -3.29
N MET A 63 10.66 -4.57 -2.54
CA MET A 63 9.33 -4.13 -3.00
C MET A 63 9.41 -3.28 -4.27
N GLN A 64 10.41 -2.41 -4.39
CA GLN A 64 10.65 -1.63 -5.62
C GLN A 64 11.03 -2.50 -6.82
N ILE A 65 11.77 -3.60 -6.60
CA ILE A 65 12.13 -4.55 -7.65
C ILE A 65 10.87 -5.25 -8.17
N LEU A 66 10.05 -5.78 -7.26
CA LEU A 66 8.80 -6.46 -7.62
C LEU A 66 7.86 -5.53 -8.40
N ASP A 67 7.70 -4.28 -7.96
CA ASP A 67 6.88 -3.29 -8.66
C ASP A 67 7.41 -3.01 -10.07
N LYS A 68 8.73 -2.90 -10.24
CA LYS A 68 9.35 -2.61 -11.53
C LYS A 68 9.21 -3.79 -12.48
N GLU A 69 9.50 -5.01 -12.02
CA GLU A 69 9.39 -6.23 -12.83
C GLU A 69 7.98 -6.41 -13.37
N ALA A 70 6.97 -6.28 -12.50
CA ALA A 70 5.59 -6.46 -12.91
C ALA A 70 5.11 -5.36 -13.88
N VAL A 71 5.58 -4.12 -13.72
CA VAL A 71 5.28 -3.04 -14.67
C VAL A 71 5.89 -3.30 -16.04
N GLU A 72 7.13 -3.81 -16.11
CA GLU A 72 7.77 -4.13 -17.39
C GLU A 72 7.08 -5.31 -18.09
N GLU A 73 6.61 -6.32 -17.36
CA GLU A 73 5.82 -7.41 -17.94
C GLU A 73 4.54 -6.89 -18.60
N VAL A 74 3.79 -6.04 -17.89
CA VAL A 74 2.55 -5.43 -18.40
C VAL A 74 2.82 -4.55 -19.61
N LYS A 75 3.90 -3.76 -19.60
CA LYS A 75 4.32 -2.94 -20.75
C LYS A 75 4.70 -3.78 -21.97
N GLY A 76 5.27 -4.97 -21.76
CA GLY A 76 5.57 -5.91 -22.84
C GLY A 76 4.31 -6.49 -23.49
N GLN A 77 3.29 -6.80 -22.68
CA GLN A 77 2.03 -7.38 -23.16
C GLN A 77 1.11 -6.35 -23.85
N ARG A 78 1.08 -5.12 -23.35
CA ARG A 78 0.14 -4.08 -23.80
C ARG A 78 0.83 -2.72 -23.88
N LYS A 79 0.57 -2.00 -24.98
CA LYS A 79 1.09 -0.65 -25.21
C LYS A 79 0.44 0.34 -24.25
N ILE A 80 1.10 0.59 -23.12
CA ILE A 80 0.70 1.64 -22.18
C ILE A 80 1.13 3.00 -22.74
N LEU A 81 0.18 3.91 -22.89
CA LEU A 81 0.46 5.29 -23.31
C LEU A 81 0.90 6.13 -22.10
N ASP A 82 1.88 7.03 -22.29
CA ASP A 82 2.32 7.96 -21.26
C ASP A 82 1.32 9.13 -21.11
N ILE A 83 0.36 8.96 -20.21
CA ILE A 83 -0.71 9.94 -19.96
C ILE A 83 -0.20 11.03 -18.99
N LYS A 84 -0.22 12.30 -19.39
CA LYS A 84 0.13 13.43 -18.50
C LYS A 84 -1.11 14.26 -18.14
N PRO A 85 -1.11 14.93 -16.97
CA PRO A 85 -2.12 15.92 -16.66
C PRO A 85 -2.21 16.98 -17.77
N GLY A 86 -3.43 17.45 -18.05
CA GLY A 86 -3.74 18.37 -19.14
C GLY A 86 -4.10 17.69 -20.47
N TYR A 87 -3.90 16.39 -20.61
CA TYR A 87 -4.26 15.67 -21.84
C TYR A 87 -5.76 15.39 -21.90
N ILE A 88 -6.33 15.44 -23.11
CA ILE A 88 -7.70 14.98 -23.37
C ILE A 88 -7.62 13.52 -23.80
N VAL A 89 -8.22 12.64 -23.00
CA VAL A 89 -8.18 11.19 -23.23
C VAL A 89 -9.58 10.66 -23.55
N GLN A 90 -9.63 9.61 -24.36
CA GLN A 90 -10.84 8.87 -24.67
C GLN A 90 -10.62 7.39 -24.31
N LEU A 91 -11.26 6.94 -23.24
CA LEU A 91 -11.17 5.58 -22.75
C LEU A 91 -12.34 4.74 -23.22
N LYS A 92 -12.04 3.49 -23.53
CA LYS A 92 -13.01 2.48 -23.95
C LYS A 92 -13.14 1.44 -22.83
N VAL A 93 -14.10 1.61 -21.93
CA VAL A 93 -14.29 0.76 -20.74
C VAL A 93 -15.35 -0.30 -21.02
N HIS A 94 -14.96 -1.56 -20.94
CA HIS A 94 -15.86 -2.70 -21.11
C HIS A 94 -16.61 -2.98 -19.80
N ILE A 95 -17.93 -2.79 -19.79
CA ILE A 95 -18.76 -3.09 -18.62
C ILE A 95 -19.27 -4.53 -18.77
N ASN A 96 -18.74 -5.46 -17.97
CA ASN A 96 -19.29 -6.81 -17.87
C ASN A 96 -20.49 -6.78 -16.92
N LEU A 97 -21.68 -6.44 -17.41
CA LEU A 97 -22.90 -6.50 -16.61
C LEU A 97 -23.51 -7.91 -16.66
N ILE A 98 -22.89 -8.88 -16.00
CA ILE A 98 -23.49 -10.18 -15.71
C ILE A 98 -23.08 -10.57 -14.29
N GLY A 99 -24.05 -10.79 -13.40
CA GLY A 99 -23.74 -11.31 -12.06
C GLY A 99 -24.84 -11.29 -11.01
N ILE A 100 -26.03 -10.74 -11.26
CA ILE A 100 -27.08 -10.66 -10.22
C ILE A 100 -28.33 -11.50 -10.55
N LEU A 101 -28.63 -11.75 -11.82
CA LEU A 101 -29.85 -12.48 -12.22
C LEU A 101 -29.66 -14.01 -12.33
N SER A 102 -28.43 -14.51 -12.47
CA SER A 102 -28.17 -15.95 -12.70
C SER A 102 -28.49 -16.85 -11.52
N VAL A 103 -28.45 -16.33 -10.29
CA VAL A 103 -28.63 -17.15 -9.08
C VAL A 103 -30.11 -17.48 -8.85
N ARG A 104 -31.02 -16.71 -9.47
CA ARG A 104 -32.48 -16.87 -9.28
C ARG A 104 -33.14 -17.71 -10.36
N THR A 105 -32.53 -17.87 -11.54
CA THR A 105 -33.19 -18.53 -12.67
C THR A 105 -32.17 -19.41 -13.37
N GLY A 106 -32.38 -20.73 -13.35
CA GLY A 106 -31.54 -21.74 -13.99
C GLY A 106 -31.61 -21.73 -15.53
N SER A 107 -31.66 -20.56 -16.13
CA SER A 107 -31.56 -20.35 -17.57
C SER A 107 -30.18 -19.78 -17.90
N THR A 108 -29.53 -20.41 -18.88
CA THR A 108 -28.25 -19.98 -19.43
C THR A 108 -28.31 -18.52 -19.86
N LEU A 109 -27.42 -17.70 -19.31
CA LEU A 109 -27.35 -16.27 -19.63
C LEU A 109 -27.06 -16.06 -21.12
N PRO A 110 -27.97 -15.44 -21.89
CA PRO A 110 -27.70 -15.04 -23.26
C PRO A 110 -26.72 -13.87 -23.23
N GLU A 111 -25.52 -14.14 -23.74
CA GLU A 111 -24.50 -13.23 -24.25
C GLU A 111 -24.55 -11.78 -23.76
N ASN A 112 -23.64 -11.43 -22.83
CA ASN A 112 -23.35 -10.05 -22.44
C ASN A 112 -23.15 -9.25 -23.72
N LYS A 113 -24.12 -8.44 -24.13
CA LYS A 113 -23.93 -7.46 -25.18
C LYS A 113 -22.90 -6.49 -24.63
N ARG A 114 -21.64 -6.78 -24.95
CA ARG A 114 -20.39 -6.10 -24.56
C ARG A 114 -20.57 -4.60 -24.63
N ARG A 115 -21.19 -3.98 -23.61
CA ARG A 115 -21.48 -2.56 -23.66
C ARG A 115 -20.18 -1.87 -23.37
N VAL A 116 -19.59 -1.37 -24.43
CA VAL A 116 -18.39 -0.60 -24.31
C VAL A 116 -18.77 0.86 -24.09
N SER A 117 -18.52 1.33 -22.87
CA SER A 117 -18.72 2.73 -22.52
C SER A 117 -17.49 3.54 -22.92
N THR A 118 -17.72 4.67 -23.60
CA THR A 118 -16.64 5.58 -23.99
C THR A 118 -16.61 6.76 -23.03
N VAL A 119 -15.50 6.93 -22.31
CA VAL A 119 -15.29 8.01 -21.35
C VAL A 119 -14.30 8.99 -21.94
N LYS A 120 -14.76 10.19 -22.29
CA LYS A 120 -13.90 11.28 -22.77
C LYS A 120 -13.83 12.38 -21.71
N GLY A 121 -12.65 12.92 -21.47
CA GLY A 121 -12.46 14.03 -20.55
C GLY A 121 -11.00 14.45 -20.42
N ILE A 122 -10.75 15.44 -19.57
CA ILE A 122 -9.41 15.99 -19.31
C ILE A 122 -8.79 15.26 -18.13
N VAL A 123 -7.54 14.85 -18.26
CA VAL A 123 -6.77 14.28 -17.16
C VAL A 123 -6.34 15.40 -16.23
N ILE A 124 -6.83 15.38 -15.00
CA ILE A 124 -6.51 16.41 -13.99
C ILE A 124 -5.35 16.01 -13.10
N ALA A 125 -5.12 14.70 -12.93
CA ALA A 125 -4.05 14.18 -12.09
C ALA A 125 -3.66 12.77 -12.50
N ARG A 126 -2.41 12.41 -12.24
CA ARG A 126 -1.88 11.05 -12.37
C ARG A 126 -1.08 10.70 -11.12
N ARG A 127 -1.32 9.51 -10.57
CA ARG A 127 -0.57 8.93 -9.45
C ARG A 127 0.30 7.81 -10.01
N ASN A 128 1.62 7.97 -9.92
CA ASN A 128 2.59 6.96 -10.36
C ASN A 128 2.94 6.05 -9.19
N ALA A 129 2.42 4.82 -9.20
CA ALA A 129 2.60 3.85 -8.12
C ALA A 129 2.76 2.44 -8.70
N GLY A 130 3.70 2.28 -9.63
CA GLY A 130 3.96 1.00 -10.29
C GLY A 130 2.72 0.47 -11.02
N LEU A 131 2.29 -0.75 -10.70
CA LEU A 131 1.06 -1.36 -11.22
C LEU A 131 -0.21 -0.60 -10.79
N ASN A 132 -0.20 0.04 -9.64
CA ASN A 132 -1.33 0.80 -9.12
C ASN A 132 -1.33 2.24 -9.63
N THR A 133 -0.68 2.48 -10.78
CA THR A 133 -0.71 3.78 -11.43
C THR A 133 -2.14 4.08 -11.85
N THR A 134 -2.63 5.25 -11.45
CA THR A 134 -4.00 5.68 -11.70
C THR A 134 -4.02 7.09 -12.23
N PHE A 135 -5.09 7.45 -12.94
CA PHE A 135 -5.31 8.81 -13.41
C PHE A 135 -6.76 9.21 -13.21
N ARG A 136 -6.95 10.52 -13.01
CA ARG A 136 -8.26 11.12 -12.75
C ARG A 136 -8.69 11.92 -13.96
N ILE A 137 -9.91 11.66 -14.42
CA ILE A 137 -10.55 12.35 -15.52
C ILE A 137 -11.66 13.23 -14.98
N ARG A 138 -11.70 14.49 -15.40
CA ARG A 138 -12.85 15.38 -15.20
C ARG A 138 -13.61 15.53 -16.52
N ARG A 139 -14.93 15.32 -16.47
CA ARG A 139 -15.84 15.51 -17.60
C ARG A 139 -17.18 16.08 -17.16
N MET A 140 -17.86 16.77 -18.08
CA MET A 140 -19.24 17.20 -17.87
C MET A 140 -20.18 16.09 -18.37
N VAL A 141 -21.10 15.65 -17.51
CA VAL A 141 -22.11 14.63 -17.81
C VAL A 141 -23.45 15.18 -17.37
N ALA A 142 -24.38 15.37 -18.31
CA ALA A 142 -25.72 15.89 -18.03
C ALA A 142 -25.74 17.15 -17.14
N GLY A 143 -24.81 18.09 -17.38
CA GLY A 143 -24.71 19.34 -16.61
C GLY A 143 -23.94 19.26 -15.29
N VAL A 144 -23.51 18.06 -14.85
CA VAL A 144 -22.73 17.88 -13.62
C VAL A 144 -21.27 17.55 -13.96
N TRP A 145 -20.34 18.16 -13.21
CA TRP A 145 -18.92 17.82 -13.30
C TRP A 145 -18.65 16.53 -12.52
N VAL A 146 -18.32 15.47 -13.26
CA VAL A 146 -17.99 14.17 -12.68
C VAL A 146 -16.48 13.94 -12.80
N GLU A 147 -15.88 13.55 -11.68
CA GLU A 147 -14.51 13.09 -11.63
C GLU A 147 -14.48 11.56 -11.51
N SER A 148 -13.64 10.91 -12.30
CA SER A 148 -13.52 9.45 -12.32
C SER A 148 -12.06 9.04 -12.25
N LEU A 149 -11.76 8.03 -11.46
CA LEU A 149 -10.41 7.50 -11.27
C LEU A 149 -10.29 6.15 -11.99
N PHE A 150 -9.27 6.01 -12.83
CA PHE A 150 -9.04 4.81 -13.62
C PHE A 150 -7.63 4.25 -13.36
N PRO A 151 -7.48 2.92 -13.26
CA PRO A 151 -6.17 2.28 -13.34
C PRO A 151 -5.63 2.34 -14.78
N LEU A 152 -4.31 2.34 -14.90
CA LEU A 152 -3.59 2.39 -16.18
C LEU A 152 -3.45 1.00 -16.83
#